data_AF-A0A443IIE6-F1
#
_entry.id   AF-A0A443IIE6-F1
#
_cell.length_a   1.000
_cell.length_b   1.000
_cell.length_c   1.000
_cell.angle_alpha   90.00
_cell.angle_beta   90.00
_cell.angle_gamma   90.00
#
_symmetry.space_group_name_H-M   'P 1'
#
loop_
_entity.id
_entity.type
_entity.pdbx_description
1 polymer ?
#
loop_
_entity_poly.entity_id
_entity_poly.type
_entity_poly.pdbx_seq_one_letter_code
_entity_poly.pdbx_strand_id
1 'polypeptide(L)'
;MRVVILGSGVVGVTSAWYLSQAGHDVTVIDRQSGPALETSAGNAGQISPGYAAPWAAPGVPLKAIKWMFQRHAPLAIRLDGSRFQLEWMWQMLRNCDMQHYQQNKSRMVRIAEYSRDCLKALREQTGIAYEGRQGGTLQLFRTEQQYQSAAKDIAVLEEAGVPYQLLEANQLAQVEPALSKTHQKLSGGLRLPNDETGDCQLFTQRLAEMAAAEGVTFRYNMSVDHLLRDGNHIYGVKCGEEVIKADSYVVALGSFSTALLHNILSIPVYPLKGYSLTIPIKDESAAPVSTVLDETYKVAITRFDKRIRVGGMAEIVGFNDKLLPARRETLEMVVRDLYPSGGHIEQATFWSGLRPMTPDGTPIVGRTPLNNLFLNTGHGTLGWTMSCGSGLLLSDIISGKRPDIAADDLSVLRYLPGFSPATSPLLQRVNTSR
;
A
#
# COMPACT_ATOMS: atom_id res chain seq x y z
N MET A 1 14.54 -12.65 -20.88
CA MET A 1 15.69 -11.71 -20.75
C MET A 1 16.13 -11.69 -19.30
N ARG A 2 17.31 -11.15 -18.98
CA ARG A 2 17.78 -10.98 -17.60
C ARG A 2 17.21 -9.70 -17.00
N VAL A 3 16.55 -9.81 -15.86
CA VAL A 3 15.93 -8.70 -15.13
C VAL A 3 16.48 -8.64 -13.71
N VAL A 4 16.99 -7.48 -13.30
CA VAL A 4 17.39 -7.23 -11.92
C VAL A 4 16.37 -6.35 -11.22
N ILE A 5 15.86 -6.81 -10.09
CA ILE A 5 14.88 -6.09 -9.25
C ILE A 5 15.57 -5.65 -7.97
N LEU A 6 15.40 -4.38 -7.61
CA LEU A 6 15.99 -3.77 -6.43
C LEU A 6 14.93 -3.63 -5.35
N GLY A 7 15.04 -4.44 -4.30
CA GLY A 7 14.08 -4.53 -3.21
C GLY A 7 13.24 -5.81 -3.25
N SER A 8 13.13 -6.46 -2.10
CA SER A 8 12.39 -7.70 -1.84
C SER A 8 11.22 -7.48 -0.84
N GLY A 9 10.72 -6.25 -0.77
CA GLY A 9 9.39 -5.99 -0.24
C GLY A 9 8.30 -6.62 -1.12
N VAL A 10 7.05 -6.58 -0.66
CA VAL A 10 5.91 -7.24 -1.34
C VAL A 10 5.81 -6.88 -2.82
N VAL A 11 6.07 -5.63 -3.18
CA VAL A 11 6.04 -5.13 -4.57
C VAL A 11 7.18 -5.72 -5.41
N GLY A 12 8.37 -5.85 -4.84
CA GLY A 12 9.52 -6.43 -5.54
C GLY A 12 9.35 -7.94 -5.75
N VAL A 13 8.88 -8.65 -4.73
CA VAL A 13 8.63 -10.10 -4.81
C VAL A 13 7.48 -10.43 -5.77
N THR A 14 6.36 -9.70 -5.75
CA THR A 14 5.30 -9.94 -6.75
C THR A 14 5.76 -9.62 -8.17
N SER A 15 6.59 -8.58 -8.36
CA SER A 15 7.22 -8.31 -9.66
C SER A 15 8.11 -9.48 -10.10
N ALA A 16 8.92 -10.02 -9.20
CA ALA A 16 9.81 -11.14 -9.48
C ALA A 16 9.04 -12.39 -9.90
N TRP A 17 7.97 -12.72 -9.15
CA TRP A 17 7.07 -13.83 -9.45
C TRP A 17 6.51 -13.72 -10.87
N TYR A 18 5.83 -12.63 -11.21
CA TYR A 18 5.20 -12.49 -12.53
C TYR A 18 6.20 -12.36 -13.68
N LEU A 19 7.40 -11.82 -13.44
CA LEU A 19 8.47 -11.80 -14.45
C LEU A 19 9.04 -13.20 -14.71
N SER A 20 9.25 -13.98 -13.65
CA SER A 20 9.69 -15.38 -13.75
C SER A 20 8.65 -16.23 -14.49
N GLN A 21 7.37 -16.10 -14.14
CA GLN A 21 6.26 -16.75 -14.85
C GLN A 21 6.17 -16.36 -16.33
N ALA A 22 6.63 -15.16 -16.70
CA ALA A 22 6.73 -14.71 -18.10
C ALA A 22 7.97 -15.24 -18.84
N GLY A 23 8.81 -16.05 -18.19
CA GLY A 23 10.01 -16.67 -18.76
C GLY A 23 11.28 -15.80 -18.68
N HIS A 24 11.30 -14.80 -17.79
CA HIS A 24 12.51 -14.00 -17.55
C HIS A 24 13.44 -14.65 -16.53
N ASP A 25 14.74 -14.43 -16.71
CA ASP A 25 15.76 -14.77 -15.72
C ASP A 25 15.85 -13.61 -14.72
N VAL A 26 15.40 -13.83 -13.49
CA VAL A 26 15.18 -12.76 -12.50
C VAL A 26 16.15 -12.88 -11.34
N THR A 27 16.83 -11.78 -11.03
CA THR A 27 17.59 -11.62 -9.80
C THR A 27 16.99 -10.49 -8.95
N VAL A 28 16.74 -10.75 -7.67
CA VAL A 28 16.27 -9.75 -6.69
C VAL A 28 17.39 -9.45 -5.71
N ILE A 29 17.71 -8.17 -5.53
CA ILE A 29 18.75 -7.69 -4.60
C ILE A 29 18.08 -6.97 -3.44
N ASP A 30 18.46 -7.29 -2.21
CA ASP A 30 18.00 -6.58 -1.02
C ASP A 30 19.11 -6.44 0.04
N ARG A 31 19.09 -5.30 0.73
CA ARG A 31 20.00 -4.99 1.84
C ARG A 31 19.70 -5.80 3.10
N GLN A 32 18.45 -6.21 3.26
CA GLN A 32 17.99 -6.98 4.40
C GLN A 32 18.36 -8.46 4.24
N SER A 33 18.35 -9.21 5.35
CA SER A 33 18.71 -10.62 5.38
C SER A 33 17.67 -11.57 4.78
N GLY A 34 16.48 -11.05 4.48
CA GLY A 34 15.37 -11.79 3.88
C GLY A 34 14.28 -10.84 3.35
N PRO A 35 13.23 -11.40 2.74
CA PRO A 35 12.17 -10.60 2.13
C PRO A 35 11.22 -10.03 3.19
N ALA A 36 10.58 -8.91 2.83
CA ALA A 36 9.57 -8.24 3.66
C ALA A 36 9.99 -7.94 5.11
N LEU A 37 11.23 -7.48 5.35
CA LEU A 37 11.70 -7.11 6.70
C LEU A 37 11.47 -5.64 7.08
N GLU A 38 10.88 -4.83 6.19
CA GLU A 38 10.56 -3.42 6.44
C GLU A 38 9.06 -3.13 6.30
N THR A 39 8.65 -2.19 5.45
CA THR A 39 7.27 -1.70 5.37
C THR A 39 6.23 -2.79 5.11
N SER A 40 6.60 -3.84 4.37
CA SER A 40 5.75 -5.02 4.18
C SER A 40 5.48 -5.80 5.48
N ALA A 41 6.41 -5.83 6.44
CA ALA A 41 6.27 -6.55 7.70
C ALA A 41 5.15 -5.99 8.60
N GLY A 42 5.09 -4.65 8.66
CA GLY A 42 4.34 -3.94 9.68
C GLY A 42 3.06 -3.26 9.19
N ASN A 43 2.58 -3.57 7.97
CA ASN A 43 1.33 -3.00 7.48
C ASN A 43 0.09 -3.50 8.25
N ALA A 44 -1.07 -2.89 8.01
CA ALA A 44 -2.28 -3.17 8.77
C ALA A 44 -2.92 -4.55 8.48
N GLY A 45 -2.44 -5.29 7.48
CA GLY A 45 -2.96 -6.61 7.12
C GLY A 45 -4.24 -6.59 6.30
N GLN A 46 -4.63 -5.44 5.77
CA GLN A 46 -5.84 -5.30 4.94
C GLN A 46 -5.50 -5.32 3.44
N ILE A 47 -6.41 -5.90 2.66
CA ILE A 47 -6.44 -5.91 1.20
C ILE A 47 -7.80 -5.34 0.82
N SER A 48 -7.84 -4.03 0.59
CA SER A 48 -9.10 -3.28 0.43
C SER A 48 -9.17 -2.51 -0.89
N PRO A 49 -9.45 -3.18 -2.02
CA PRO A 49 -9.62 -2.52 -3.32
C PRO A 49 -10.78 -1.52 -3.31
N GLY A 50 -11.91 -1.87 -2.68
CA GLY A 50 -13.09 -0.99 -2.60
C GLY A 50 -12.85 0.31 -1.81
N TYR A 51 -11.79 0.35 -1.01
CA TYR A 51 -11.37 1.52 -0.22
C TYR A 51 -10.20 2.29 -0.87
N ALA A 52 -9.80 1.92 -2.10
CA ALA A 52 -8.68 2.55 -2.78
C ALA A 52 -9.00 4.02 -3.14
N ALA A 53 -8.52 4.94 -2.31
CA ALA A 53 -8.71 6.38 -2.50
C ALA A 53 -7.42 7.16 -2.22
N PRO A 54 -7.18 8.27 -2.95
CA PRO A 54 -6.03 9.15 -2.70
C PRO A 54 -6.09 9.77 -1.31
N TRP A 55 -4.91 9.90 -0.68
CA TRP A 55 -4.80 10.63 0.59
C TRP A 55 -4.99 12.14 0.41
N ALA A 56 -4.62 12.67 -0.75
CA ALA A 56 -4.93 14.03 -1.18
C ALA A 56 -6.38 14.10 -1.65
N ALA A 57 -7.26 14.61 -0.78
CA ALA A 57 -8.67 14.75 -1.07
C ALA A 57 -9.18 16.15 -0.67
N PRO A 58 -10.28 16.64 -1.28
CA PRO A 58 -10.88 17.91 -0.91
C PRO A 58 -11.15 17.99 0.60
N GLY A 59 -10.74 19.09 1.22
CA GLY A 59 -10.92 19.33 2.66
C GLY A 59 -9.88 18.66 3.58
N VAL A 60 -8.96 17.84 3.06
CA VAL A 60 -7.82 17.32 3.84
C VAL A 60 -6.97 18.43 4.45
N PRO A 61 -6.65 19.55 3.76
CA PRO A 61 -5.88 20.64 4.37
C PRO A 61 -6.54 21.23 5.62
N LEU A 62 -7.85 21.48 5.57
CA LEU A 62 -8.63 21.98 6.72
C LEU A 62 -8.67 20.96 7.87
N LYS A 63 -8.85 19.67 7.55
CA LYS A 63 -8.81 18.58 8.54
C LYS A 63 -7.42 18.45 9.17
N ALA A 64 -6.35 18.56 8.38
CA ALA A 64 -4.98 18.49 8.86
C ALA A 64 -4.69 19.61 9.88
N ILE A 65 -5.14 20.84 9.61
CA ILE A 65 -5.04 21.95 10.57
C ILE A 65 -5.76 21.60 11.87
N LYS A 66 -7.00 21.09 11.81
CA LYS A 66 -7.75 20.66 13.00
C LYS A 66 -7.04 19.54 13.76
N TRP A 67 -6.48 18.55 13.06
CA TRP A 67 -5.77 17.42 13.66
C TRP A 67 -4.49 17.85 14.39
N MET A 68 -3.78 18.88 13.93
CA MET A 68 -2.60 19.40 14.63
C MET A 68 -2.87 19.83 16.09
N PHE A 69 -4.13 20.14 16.43
CA PHE A 69 -4.53 20.53 17.79
C PHE A 69 -5.13 19.38 18.63
N GLN A 70 -5.18 18.16 18.10
CA GLN A 70 -5.76 17.00 18.80
C GLN A 70 -4.71 16.16 19.51
N ARG A 71 -5.02 15.69 20.73
CA ARG A 71 -4.15 14.78 21.49
C ARG A 71 -3.89 13.46 20.76
N HIS A 72 -4.90 12.94 20.04
CA HIS A 72 -4.82 11.70 19.27
C HIS A 72 -4.87 11.97 17.76
N ALA A 73 -4.07 12.92 17.30
CA ALA A 73 -4.03 13.32 15.90
C ALA A 73 -3.66 12.15 14.97
N PRO A 74 -4.49 11.82 13.95
CA PRO A 74 -4.17 10.77 12.99
C PRO A 74 -3.07 11.18 12.00
N LEU A 75 -2.81 12.49 11.86
CA LEU A 75 -1.71 13.06 11.08
C LEU A 75 -0.87 13.98 11.97
N ALA A 76 0.46 13.83 11.93
CA ALA A 76 1.40 14.82 12.44
C ALA A 76 2.44 15.21 11.39
N ILE A 77 2.87 16.47 11.44
CA ILE A 77 3.86 17.03 10.54
C ILE A 77 5.00 17.58 11.39
N ARG A 78 6.24 17.22 11.04
CA ARG A 78 7.43 17.85 11.59
C ARG A 78 8.37 18.15 10.45
N LEU A 79 8.77 19.41 10.34
CA LEU A 79 9.69 19.81 9.28
C LEU A 79 11.04 19.13 9.51
N ASP A 80 11.56 18.48 8.47
CA ASP A 80 12.88 17.84 8.47
C ASP A 80 13.97 18.79 7.93
N GLY A 81 13.59 20.00 7.53
CA GLY A 81 14.49 21.03 6.99
C GLY A 81 14.85 20.83 5.51
N SER A 82 14.38 19.75 4.88
CA SER A 82 14.67 19.48 3.47
C SER A 82 13.73 20.25 2.54
N ARG A 83 14.29 20.72 1.42
CA ARG A 83 13.50 21.28 0.32
C ARG A 83 12.53 20.25 -0.27
N PHE A 84 12.95 18.98 -0.33
CA PHE A 84 12.14 17.88 -0.84
C PHE A 84 10.82 17.70 -0.08
N GLN A 85 10.85 17.77 1.26
CA GLN A 85 9.63 17.67 2.07
C GLN A 85 8.65 18.80 1.76
N LEU A 86 9.13 20.05 1.68
CA LEU A 86 8.30 21.22 1.36
C LEU A 86 7.68 21.11 -0.04
N GLU A 87 8.47 20.72 -1.03
CA GLU A 87 8.00 20.51 -2.40
C GLU A 87 6.96 19.39 -2.48
N TRP A 88 7.20 18.28 -1.78
CA TRP A 88 6.26 17.16 -1.73
C TRP A 88 4.93 17.57 -1.08
N MET A 89 4.98 18.27 0.06
CA MET A 89 3.76 18.77 0.72
C MET A 89 2.99 19.74 -0.18
N TRP A 90 3.69 20.64 -0.88
CA TRP A 90 3.04 21.54 -1.81
C TRP A 90 2.40 20.81 -3.00
N GLN A 91 3.07 19.80 -3.56
CA GLN A 91 2.48 18.95 -4.60
C GLN A 91 1.26 18.17 -4.09
N MET A 92 1.30 17.67 -2.86
CA MET A 92 0.17 17.00 -2.23
C MET A 92 -1.02 17.96 -2.05
N LEU A 93 -0.77 19.18 -1.59
CA LEU A 93 -1.78 20.23 -1.47
C LEU A 93 -2.43 20.56 -2.83
N ARG A 94 -1.66 20.60 -3.91
CA ARG A 94 -2.18 20.80 -5.28
C ARG A 94 -3.06 19.66 -5.79
N ASN A 95 -3.01 18.48 -5.18
CA ASN A 95 -3.91 17.37 -5.50
C ASN A 95 -5.19 17.38 -4.64
N CYS A 96 -5.34 18.33 -3.69
CA CYS A 96 -6.49 18.40 -2.78
C CYS A 96 -7.70 19.15 -3.37
N ASP A 97 -7.95 19.01 -4.68
CA ASP A 97 -9.17 19.48 -5.35
C ASP A 97 -9.93 18.32 -6.01
N MET A 98 -11.16 18.58 -6.43
CA MET A 98 -12.06 17.53 -6.91
C MET A 98 -11.58 16.91 -8.24
N GLN A 99 -10.97 17.69 -9.12
CA GLN A 99 -10.54 17.20 -10.43
C GLN A 99 -9.39 16.21 -10.28
N HIS A 100 -8.35 16.58 -9.53
CA HIS A 100 -7.23 15.68 -9.26
C HIS A 100 -7.67 14.47 -8.44
N TYR A 101 -8.54 14.66 -7.44
CA TYR A 101 -9.07 13.57 -6.65
C TYR A 101 -9.75 12.49 -7.51
N GLN A 102 -10.64 12.88 -8.43
CA GLN A 102 -11.32 11.92 -9.31
C GLN A 102 -10.34 11.20 -10.24
N GLN A 103 -9.38 11.92 -10.83
CA GLN A 103 -8.37 11.32 -11.69
C GLN A 103 -7.49 10.31 -10.94
N ASN A 104 -6.98 10.67 -9.78
CA ASN A 104 -6.11 9.82 -8.97
C ASN A 104 -6.87 8.63 -8.39
N LYS A 105 -8.14 8.83 -7.99
CA LYS A 105 -9.02 7.74 -7.54
C LYS A 105 -9.24 6.72 -8.65
N SER A 106 -9.53 7.17 -9.88
CA SER A 106 -9.69 6.28 -11.04
C SER A 106 -8.45 5.39 -11.26
N ARG A 107 -7.24 5.96 -11.16
CA ARG A 107 -5.99 5.21 -11.26
C ARG A 107 -5.84 4.16 -10.17
N MET A 108 -6.09 4.55 -8.92
CA MET A 108 -5.94 3.68 -7.75
C MET A 108 -6.96 2.53 -7.76
N VAL A 109 -8.23 2.82 -8.04
CA VAL A 109 -9.27 1.78 -8.16
C VAL A 109 -8.93 0.81 -9.29
N ARG A 110 -8.54 1.32 -10.47
CA ARG A 110 -8.19 0.47 -11.63
C ARG A 110 -7.09 -0.55 -11.31
N ILE A 111 -5.98 -0.11 -10.70
CA ILE A 111 -4.89 -1.03 -10.36
C ILE A 111 -5.23 -1.92 -9.15
N ALA A 112 -6.01 -1.43 -8.19
CA ALA A 112 -6.40 -2.20 -7.01
C ALA A 112 -7.38 -3.33 -7.36
N GLU A 113 -8.38 -3.06 -8.19
CA GLU A 113 -9.33 -4.06 -8.71
C GLU A 113 -8.60 -5.12 -9.53
N TYR A 114 -7.72 -4.69 -10.46
CA TYR A 114 -6.87 -5.62 -11.21
C TYR A 114 -6.01 -6.48 -10.28
N SER A 115 -5.45 -5.88 -9.23
CA SER A 115 -4.63 -6.60 -8.25
C SER A 115 -5.42 -7.59 -7.40
N ARG A 116 -6.69 -7.30 -7.07
CA ARG A 116 -7.59 -8.26 -6.41
C ARG A 116 -7.73 -9.52 -7.25
N ASP A 117 -8.03 -9.35 -8.54
CA ASP A 117 -8.25 -10.47 -9.45
C ASP A 117 -6.95 -11.27 -9.64
N CYS A 118 -5.81 -10.58 -9.75
CA CYS A 118 -4.48 -11.20 -9.80
C CYS A 118 -4.16 -12.01 -8.53
N LEU A 119 -4.45 -11.46 -7.35
CA LEU A 119 -4.20 -12.15 -6.08
C LEU A 119 -5.10 -13.38 -5.93
N LYS A 120 -6.37 -13.27 -6.33
CA LYS A 120 -7.30 -14.40 -6.34
C LYS A 120 -6.78 -15.53 -7.23
N ALA A 121 -6.38 -15.22 -8.46
CA ALA A 121 -5.81 -16.19 -9.39
C ALA A 121 -4.51 -16.81 -8.83
N LEU A 122 -3.62 -15.99 -8.25
CA LEU A 122 -2.37 -16.46 -7.64
C LEU A 122 -2.65 -17.45 -6.51
N ARG A 123 -3.63 -17.18 -5.64
CA ARG A 123 -4.03 -18.12 -4.58
C ARG A 123 -4.60 -19.41 -5.12
N GLU A 124 -5.50 -19.33 -6.11
CA GLU A 124 -6.13 -20.51 -6.71
C GLU A 124 -5.08 -21.40 -7.39
N GLN A 125 -4.07 -20.81 -8.04
CA GLN A 125 -3.00 -21.52 -8.70
C GLN A 125 -1.99 -22.15 -7.73
N THR A 126 -1.59 -21.42 -6.68
CA THR A 126 -0.44 -21.80 -5.83
C THR A 126 -0.84 -22.42 -4.50
N GLY A 127 -2.08 -22.19 -4.04
CA GLY A 127 -2.49 -22.52 -2.68
C GLY A 127 -1.76 -21.72 -1.59
N ILE A 128 -1.15 -20.57 -1.91
CA ILE A 128 -0.39 -19.78 -0.93
C ILE A 128 -1.25 -19.42 0.29
N ALA A 129 -0.76 -19.81 1.47
CA ALA A 129 -1.40 -19.51 2.74
C ALA A 129 -0.64 -18.40 3.48
N TYR A 130 -1.35 -17.35 3.85
CA TYR A 130 -0.78 -16.16 4.50
C TYR A 130 -1.65 -15.68 5.69
N GLU A 131 -2.33 -16.61 6.36
CA GLU A 131 -3.37 -16.29 7.36
C GLU A 131 -4.52 -15.48 6.73
N GLY A 132 -4.79 -15.73 5.45
CA GLY A 132 -5.73 -14.96 4.63
C GLY A 132 -7.19 -15.22 4.97
N ARG A 133 -8.01 -14.16 4.99
CA ARG A 133 -9.46 -14.25 5.24
C ARG A 133 -10.26 -13.39 4.26
N GLN A 134 -11.41 -13.89 3.83
CA GLN A 134 -12.34 -13.19 2.93
C GLN A 134 -13.60 -12.72 3.68
N GLY A 135 -13.41 -12.11 4.87
CA GLY A 135 -14.52 -11.65 5.73
C GLY A 135 -15.08 -10.27 5.38
N GLY A 136 -14.42 -9.53 4.48
CA GLY A 136 -14.68 -8.14 4.19
C GLY A 136 -14.02 -7.17 5.18
N THR A 137 -14.13 -5.87 4.89
CA THR A 137 -13.71 -4.79 5.79
C THR A 137 -14.95 -4.12 6.37
N LEU A 138 -14.94 -3.80 7.66
CA LEU A 138 -15.99 -3.01 8.31
C LEU A 138 -15.45 -1.66 8.80
N GLN A 139 -15.86 -0.57 8.18
CA GLN A 139 -15.60 0.78 8.68
C GLN A 139 -16.63 1.13 9.74
N LEU A 140 -16.17 1.45 10.95
CA LEU A 140 -17.00 1.82 12.09
C LEU A 140 -17.10 3.33 12.27
N PHE A 141 -18.30 3.78 12.57
CA PHE A 141 -18.63 5.17 12.87
C PHE A 141 -19.00 5.30 14.34
N ARG A 142 -18.33 6.21 15.06
CA ARG A 142 -18.59 6.47 16.48
C ARG A 142 -19.64 7.55 16.70
N THR A 143 -19.90 8.38 15.68
CA THR A 143 -20.86 9.48 15.76
C THR A 143 -21.85 9.44 14.61
N GLU A 144 -23.03 10.00 14.86
CA GLU A 144 -24.08 10.11 13.85
C GLU A 144 -23.61 10.92 12.64
N GLN A 145 -22.83 11.98 12.87
CA GLN A 145 -22.27 12.79 11.80
C GLN A 145 -21.38 11.96 10.86
N GLN A 146 -20.58 11.03 11.39
CA GLN A 146 -19.74 10.14 10.58
C GLN A 146 -20.60 9.16 9.78
N TYR A 147 -21.60 8.57 10.43
CA TYR A 147 -22.54 7.65 9.79
C TYR A 147 -23.27 8.32 8.61
N GLN A 148 -23.82 9.51 8.82
CA GLN A 148 -24.48 10.29 7.76
C GLN A 148 -23.51 10.76 6.66
N SER A 149 -22.25 11.03 7.02
CA SER A 149 -21.23 11.43 6.04
C SER A 149 -20.84 10.28 5.11
N ALA A 150 -21.05 9.03 5.50
CA ALA A 150 -20.77 7.84 4.69
C ALA A 150 -21.59 7.80 3.39
N ALA A 151 -22.71 8.54 3.30
CA ALA A 151 -23.50 8.66 2.08
C ALA A 151 -22.68 9.14 0.86
N LYS A 152 -21.65 9.98 1.09
CA LYS A 152 -20.74 10.43 0.02
C LYS A 152 -19.84 9.29 -0.46
N ASP A 153 -19.36 8.45 0.46
CA ASP A 153 -18.52 7.31 0.11
C ASP A 153 -19.36 6.24 -0.62
N ILE A 154 -20.60 6.02 -0.16
CA ILE A 154 -21.58 5.13 -0.78
C ILE A 154 -21.85 5.51 -2.24
N ALA A 155 -22.13 6.79 -2.53
CA ALA A 155 -22.40 7.22 -3.90
C ALA A 155 -21.24 6.88 -4.87
N VAL A 156 -19.99 6.92 -4.38
CA VAL A 156 -18.84 6.54 -5.21
C VAL A 156 -18.69 5.03 -5.33
N LEU A 157 -19.03 4.27 -4.29
CA LEU A 157 -19.06 2.80 -4.36
C LEU A 157 -20.13 2.32 -5.35
N GLU A 158 -21.30 2.96 -5.37
CA GLU A 158 -22.37 2.72 -6.34
C GLU A 158 -21.91 3.00 -7.78
N GLU A 159 -21.29 4.17 -8.03
CA GLU A 159 -20.75 4.52 -9.35
C GLU A 159 -19.68 3.53 -9.84
N ALA A 160 -18.87 3.00 -8.92
CA ALA A 160 -17.82 2.03 -9.22
C ALA A 160 -18.33 0.57 -9.26
N GLY A 161 -19.61 0.32 -8.96
CA GLY A 161 -20.17 -1.04 -8.90
C GLY A 161 -19.59 -1.91 -7.78
N VAL A 162 -19.05 -1.30 -6.72
CA VAL A 162 -18.44 -2.02 -5.59
C VAL A 162 -19.55 -2.41 -4.59
N PRO A 163 -19.74 -3.70 -4.30
CA PRO A 163 -20.72 -4.13 -3.31
C PRO A 163 -20.42 -3.56 -1.92
N TYR A 164 -21.45 -3.10 -1.21
CA TYR A 164 -21.33 -2.59 0.14
C TYR A 164 -22.59 -2.92 0.97
N GLN A 165 -22.48 -2.79 2.30
CA GLN A 165 -23.61 -2.87 3.23
C GLN A 165 -23.47 -1.75 4.26
N LEU A 166 -24.44 -0.84 4.33
CA LEU A 166 -24.54 0.13 5.42
C LEU A 166 -25.32 -0.51 6.57
N LEU A 167 -24.72 -0.55 7.76
CA LEU A 167 -25.21 -1.26 8.93
C LEU A 167 -25.45 -0.30 10.09
N GLU A 168 -26.62 -0.40 10.71
CA GLU A 168 -26.90 0.24 11.99
C GLU A 168 -26.09 -0.41 13.13
N ALA A 169 -25.96 0.28 14.26
CA ALA A 169 -25.18 -0.19 15.40
C ALA A 169 -25.59 -1.58 15.90
N ASN A 170 -26.89 -1.88 15.93
CA ASN A 170 -27.44 -3.19 16.34
C ASN A 170 -27.15 -4.33 15.34
N GLN A 171 -26.80 -4.01 14.09
CA GLN A 171 -26.48 -4.98 13.05
C GLN A 171 -24.98 -5.34 13.02
N LEU A 172 -24.12 -4.53 13.64
CA LEU A 172 -22.67 -4.75 13.61
C LEU A 172 -22.23 -6.12 14.12
N ALA A 173 -22.90 -6.63 15.15
CA ALA A 173 -22.60 -7.95 15.73
C ALA A 173 -22.90 -9.13 14.79
N GLN A 174 -23.67 -8.92 13.72
CA GLN A 174 -23.94 -9.95 12.71
C GLN A 174 -22.71 -10.23 11.83
N VAL A 175 -21.85 -9.23 11.65
CA VAL A 175 -20.65 -9.31 10.81
C VAL A 175 -19.36 -9.38 11.62
N GLU A 176 -19.33 -8.73 12.79
CA GLU A 176 -18.21 -8.73 13.73
C GLU A 176 -18.73 -9.06 15.15
N PRO A 177 -18.92 -10.36 15.49
CA PRO A 177 -19.57 -10.80 16.73
C PRO A 177 -18.98 -10.24 18.03
N ALA A 178 -17.67 -10.02 18.04
CA ALA A 178 -16.96 -9.46 19.19
C ALA A 178 -17.39 -8.02 19.54
N LEU A 179 -18.00 -7.29 18.59
CA LEU A 179 -18.58 -5.96 18.83
C LEU A 179 -19.90 -6.00 19.61
N SER A 180 -20.51 -7.16 19.84
CA SER A 180 -21.75 -7.28 20.63
C SER A 180 -21.67 -6.61 22.01
N LYS A 181 -20.48 -6.56 22.63
CA LYS A 181 -20.27 -5.91 23.93
C LYS A 181 -20.03 -4.39 23.87
N THR A 182 -19.76 -3.86 22.68
CA THR A 182 -19.28 -2.48 22.48
C THR A 182 -20.07 -1.69 21.44
N HIS A 183 -21.02 -2.32 20.73
CA HIS A 183 -21.83 -1.70 19.68
C HIS A 183 -22.60 -0.45 20.13
N GLN A 184 -22.98 -0.36 21.41
CA GLN A 184 -23.64 0.82 21.99
C GLN A 184 -22.78 2.09 21.98
N LYS A 185 -21.47 1.97 21.73
CA LYS A 185 -20.53 3.10 21.57
C LYS A 185 -20.45 3.60 20.12
N LEU A 186 -21.17 2.95 19.20
CA LEU A 186 -21.07 3.14 17.76
C LEU A 186 -22.42 3.59 17.21
N SER A 187 -22.39 4.38 16.13
CA SER A 187 -23.59 4.80 15.40
C SER A 187 -23.91 3.86 14.25
N GLY A 188 -22.93 3.11 13.75
CA GLY A 188 -23.10 2.12 12.68
C GLY A 188 -21.78 1.81 11.97
N GLY A 189 -21.87 1.24 10.78
CA GLY A 189 -20.70 0.91 9.97
C GLY A 189 -20.99 0.66 8.49
N LEU A 190 -19.97 0.82 7.66
CA LEU A 190 -19.98 0.54 6.24
C LEU A 190 -19.11 -0.68 5.96
N ARG A 191 -19.72 -1.76 5.46
CA ARG A 191 -19.02 -3.01 5.15
C ARG A 191 -18.74 -3.13 3.65
N LEU A 192 -17.52 -3.53 3.31
CA LEU A 192 -17.09 -3.96 1.98
C LEU A 192 -16.86 -5.47 2.02
N PRO A 193 -17.82 -6.31 1.56
CA PRO A 193 -17.79 -7.76 1.77
C PRO A 193 -16.71 -8.49 0.95
N ASN A 194 -16.24 -7.88 -0.15
CA ASN A 194 -15.25 -8.50 -1.05
C ASN A 194 -13.80 -8.18 -0.66
N ASP A 195 -13.59 -7.37 0.37
CA ASP A 195 -12.26 -7.10 0.89
C ASP A 195 -11.71 -8.31 1.66
N GLU A 196 -10.38 -8.37 1.75
CA GLU A 196 -9.68 -9.47 2.37
C GLU A 196 -8.65 -9.00 3.38
N THR A 197 -8.15 -9.93 4.19
CA THR A 197 -7.13 -9.66 5.20
C THR A 197 -6.07 -10.75 5.22
N GLY A 198 -4.95 -10.50 5.89
CA GLY A 198 -3.94 -11.51 6.22
C GLY A 198 -2.58 -10.92 6.58
N ASP A 199 -1.59 -11.79 6.75
CA ASP A 199 -0.21 -11.39 7.06
C ASP A 199 0.60 -11.19 5.77
N CYS A 200 0.81 -9.94 5.40
CA CYS A 200 1.60 -9.56 4.23
C CYS A 200 3.07 -9.99 4.31
N GLN A 201 3.65 -10.06 5.53
CA GLN A 201 5.01 -10.53 5.70
C GLN A 201 5.09 -12.00 5.30
N LEU A 202 4.17 -12.79 5.85
CA LEU A 202 4.08 -14.22 5.55
C LEU A 202 3.78 -14.47 4.06
N PHE A 203 2.83 -13.72 3.48
CA PHE A 203 2.56 -13.77 2.04
C PHE A 203 3.83 -13.54 1.23
N THR A 204 4.58 -12.48 1.55
CA THR A 204 5.76 -12.10 0.77
C THR A 204 6.89 -13.11 0.93
N GLN A 205 7.11 -13.62 2.15
CA GLN A 205 8.13 -14.64 2.43
C GLN A 205 7.84 -15.92 1.65
N ARG A 206 6.59 -16.42 1.72
CA ARG A 206 6.20 -17.63 0.99
C ARG A 206 6.23 -17.45 -0.52
N LEU A 207 5.83 -16.29 -1.03
CA LEU A 207 5.91 -16.01 -2.46
C LEU A 207 7.36 -15.93 -2.93
N ALA A 208 8.28 -15.41 -2.11
CA ALA A 208 9.71 -15.42 -2.41
C ALA A 208 10.28 -16.85 -2.42
N GLU A 209 9.88 -17.71 -1.48
CA GLU A 209 10.25 -19.13 -1.48
C GLU A 209 9.74 -19.85 -2.73
N MET A 210 8.48 -19.63 -3.11
CA MET A 210 7.89 -20.18 -4.34
C MET A 210 8.63 -19.68 -5.59
N ALA A 211 8.89 -18.37 -5.68
CA ALA A 211 9.64 -17.78 -6.79
C ALA A 211 11.06 -18.34 -6.89
N ALA A 212 11.73 -18.56 -5.75
CA ALA A 212 13.07 -19.16 -5.71
C ALA A 212 13.05 -20.61 -6.20
N ALA A 213 12.01 -21.38 -5.85
CA ALA A 213 11.82 -22.73 -6.36
C ALA A 213 11.59 -22.77 -7.89
N GLU A 214 11.10 -21.68 -8.48
CA GLU A 214 10.94 -21.49 -9.93
C GLU A 214 12.16 -20.85 -10.62
N GLY A 215 13.27 -20.65 -9.88
CA GLY A 215 14.54 -20.20 -10.44
C GLY A 215 14.85 -18.72 -10.26
N VAL A 216 14.02 -17.95 -9.55
CA VAL A 216 14.37 -16.57 -9.17
C VAL A 216 15.54 -16.58 -8.19
N THR A 217 16.59 -15.82 -8.52
CA THR A 217 17.76 -15.69 -7.64
C THR A 217 17.56 -14.54 -6.66
N PHE A 218 17.58 -14.82 -5.36
CA PHE A 218 17.56 -13.78 -4.32
C PHE A 218 18.95 -13.55 -3.73
N ARG A 219 19.38 -12.29 -3.68
CA ARG A 219 20.67 -11.85 -3.11
C ARG A 219 20.40 -10.89 -1.95
N TYR A 220 20.35 -11.46 -0.75
CA TYR A 220 20.15 -10.75 0.51
C TYR A 220 21.46 -10.22 1.09
N ASN A 221 21.37 -9.34 2.10
CA ASN A 221 22.51 -8.67 2.73
C ASN A 221 23.39 -7.90 1.72
N MET A 222 22.78 -7.40 0.65
CA MET A 222 23.46 -6.72 -0.44
C MET A 222 22.85 -5.34 -0.67
N SER A 223 23.54 -4.31 -0.21
CA SER A 223 23.16 -2.92 -0.46
C SER A 223 23.40 -2.54 -1.92
N VAL A 224 22.47 -1.78 -2.47
CA VAL A 224 22.64 -1.13 -3.78
C VAL A 224 23.16 0.27 -3.55
N ASP A 225 24.36 0.56 -4.06
CA ASP A 225 25.00 1.86 -3.88
C ASP A 225 24.52 2.83 -4.96
N HIS A 226 24.66 2.43 -6.24
CA HIS A 226 24.33 3.26 -7.39
C HIS A 226 23.85 2.43 -8.59
N LEU A 227 23.04 3.06 -9.44
CA LEU A 227 22.80 2.59 -10.80
C LEU A 227 23.86 3.19 -11.73
N LEU A 228 24.46 2.35 -12.56
CA LEU A 228 25.47 2.75 -13.52
C LEU A 228 24.80 2.99 -14.88
N ARG A 229 24.95 4.21 -15.39
CA ARG A 229 24.24 4.72 -16.56
C ARG A 229 25.21 5.14 -17.66
N ASP A 230 24.85 4.83 -18.90
CA ASP A 230 25.46 5.39 -20.11
C ASP A 230 24.34 5.88 -21.05
N GLY A 231 24.33 7.16 -21.40
CA GLY A 231 23.27 7.76 -22.23
C GLY A 231 21.86 7.58 -21.64
N ASN A 232 20.98 6.87 -22.37
CA ASN A 232 19.62 6.53 -21.94
C ASN A 232 19.48 5.07 -21.46
N HIS A 233 20.58 4.44 -21.06
CA HIS A 233 20.65 3.03 -20.72
C HIS A 233 21.34 2.82 -19.36
N ILE A 234 20.83 1.89 -18.56
CA ILE A 234 21.51 1.39 -17.35
C ILE A 234 22.33 0.17 -17.75
N TYR A 235 23.64 0.18 -17.50
CA TYR A 235 24.52 -0.94 -17.83
C TYR A 235 24.89 -1.82 -16.63
N GLY A 236 24.53 -1.41 -15.41
CA GLY A 236 24.75 -2.22 -14.21
C GLY A 236 24.25 -1.59 -12.91
N VAL A 237 24.24 -2.41 -11.85
CA VAL A 237 23.96 -2.01 -10.48
C VAL A 237 25.22 -2.23 -9.65
N LYS A 238 25.70 -1.18 -8.98
CA LYS A 238 26.88 -1.22 -8.11
C LYS A 238 26.48 -1.67 -6.71
N CYS A 239 27.11 -2.75 -6.23
CA CYS A 239 26.91 -3.33 -4.91
C CYS A 239 28.28 -3.63 -4.28
N GLY A 240 28.84 -2.71 -3.50
CA GLY A 240 30.21 -2.80 -2.98
C GLY A 240 31.22 -2.87 -4.14
N GLU A 241 32.04 -3.90 -4.20
CA GLU A 241 32.99 -4.10 -5.29
C GLU A 241 32.35 -4.66 -6.57
N GLU A 242 31.18 -5.27 -6.47
CA GLU A 242 30.51 -5.97 -7.56
C GLU A 242 29.69 -5.04 -8.45
N VAL A 243 29.62 -5.37 -9.75
CA VAL A 243 28.69 -4.77 -10.72
C VAL A 243 27.80 -5.85 -11.30
N ILE A 244 26.52 -5.79 -10.97
CA ILE A 244 25.52 -6.75 -11.43
C ILE A 244 24.89 -6.22 -12.71
N LYS A 245 24.95 -7.02 -13.79
CA LYS A 245 24.46 -6.65 -15.12
C LYS A 245 23.21 -7.43 -15.49
N ALA A 246 22.28 -6.75 -16.16
CA ALA A 246 21.03 -7.29 -16.68
C ALA A 246 20.60 -6.52 -17.93
N ASP A 247 19.63 -7.08 -18.65
CA ASP A 247 19.03 -6.44 -19.82
C ASP A 247 18.05 -5.35 -19.38
N SER A 248 17.37 -5.54 -18.25
CA SER A 248 16.42 -4.59 -17.65
C SER A 248 16.54 -4.51 -16.12
N TYR A 249 16.18 -3.35 -15.57
CA TYR A 249 16.28 -3.05 -14.13
C TYR A 249 14.96 -2.50 -13.60
N VAL A 250 14.53 -3.00 -12.44
CA VAL A 250 13.32 -2.56 -11.75
C VAL A 250 13.68 -1.96 -10.39
N VAL A 251 13.30 -0.70 -10.14
CA VAL A 251 13.43 -0.10 -8.82
C VAL A 251 12.13 -0.32 -8.02
N ALA A 252 12.22 -1.18 -7.00
CA ALA A 252 11.13 -1.50 -6.07
C ALA A 252 11.54 -1.24 -4.59
N LEU A 253 12.41 -0.26 -4.37
CA LEU A 253 13.01 0.08 -3.07
C LEU A 253 12.11 0.91 -2.14
N GLY A 254 10.80 0.96 -2.40
CA GLY A 254 9.86 1.73 -1.58
C GLY A 254 10.33 3.18 -1.35
N SER A 255 10.42 3.59 -0.07
CA SER A 255 10.78 4.97 0.27
C SER A 255 12.22 5.33 -0.11
N PHE A 256 13.09 4.33 -0.33
CA PHE A 256 14.49 4.54 -0.72
C PHE A 256 14.67 4.72 -2.24
N SER A 257 13.61 4.53 -3.05
CA SER A 257 13.67 4.73 -4.50
C SER A 257 14.14 6.13 -4.90
N THR A 258 13.67 7.18 -4.21
CA THR A 258 13.98 8.58 -4.53
C THR A 258 15.48 8.87 -4.38
N ALA A 259 16.09 8.40 -3.29
CA ALA A 259 17.50 8.64 -3.03
C ALA A 259 18.41 7.94 -4.06
N LEU A 260 18.08 6.70 -4.43
CA LEU A 260 18.84 5.96 -5.45
C LEU A 260 18.78 6.66 -6.82
N LEU A 261 17.63 7.24 -7.16
CA LEU A 261 17.37 7.79 -8.49
C LEU A 261 17.77 9.27 -8.65
N HIS A 262 18.20 9.97 -7.60
CA HIS A 262 18.33 11.44 -7.62
C HIS A 262 19.17 12.01 -8.78
N ASN A 263 20.23 11.31 -9.21
CA ASN A 263 21.09 11.72 -10.33
C ASN A 263 20.66 11.16 -11.71
N ILE A 264 19.55 10.43 -11.77
CA ILE A 264 19.08 9.72 -12.97
C ILE A 264 17.71 10.23 -13.39
N LEU A 265 16.78 10.29 -12.43
CA LEU A 265 15.38 10.62 -12.65
C LEU A 265 14.77 11.12 -11.33
N SER A 266 14.19 12.33 -11.34
CA SER A 266 13.46 12.83 -10.18
C SER A 266 12.12 12.12 -10.03
N ILE A 267 11.85 11.59 -8.83
CA ILE A 267 10.56 10.98 -8.47
C ILE A 267 10.06 11.54 -7.12
N PRO A 268 8.75 11.80 -6.96
CA PRO A 268 8.23 12.43 -5.75
C PRO A 268 7.76 11.39 -4.70
N VAL A 269 8.55 10.36 -4.41
CA VAL A 269 8.19 9.35 -3.38
C VAL A 269 8.74 9.77 -2.02
N TYR A 270 7.85 10.00 -1.05
CA TYR A 270 8.18 10.45 0.30
C TYR A 270 7.95 9.35 1.36
N PRO A 271 8.82 9.23 2.39
CA PRO A 271 8.63 8.29 3.49
C PRO A 271 7.57 8.78 4.49
N LEU A 272 6.33 8.30 4.36
CA LEU A 272 5.28 8.59 5.33
C LEU A 272 5.34 7.59 6.48
N LYS A 273 5.67 8.05 7.68
CA LYS A 273 5.81 7.16 8.83
C LYS A 273 4.46 6.66 9.32
N GLY A 274 4.38 5.36 9.60
CA GLY A 274 3.24 4.68 10.16
C GLY A 274 3.59 3.83 11.37
N TYR A 275 2.60 3.51 12.19
CA TYR A 275 2.78 2.65 13.36
C TYR A 275 1.90 1.42 13.28
N SER A 276 2.37 0.33 13.87
CA SER A 276 1.54 -0.82 14.14
C SER A 276 1.88 -1.49 15.46
N LEU A 277 0.88 -2.17 16.00
CA LEU A 277 0.93 -2.95 17.23
C LEU A 277 0.45 -4.36 16.89
N THR A 278 1.23 -5.38 17.24
CA THR A 278 0.82 -6.79 17.07
C THR A 278 0.57 -7.40 18.45
N ILE A 279 -0.63 -7.94 18.67
CA ILE A 279 -1.13 -8.33 19.97
C ILE A 279 -1.50 -9.82 19.92
N PRO A 280 -0.95 -10.69 20.79
CA PRO A 280 -1.43 -12.06 20.91
C PRO A 280 -2.90 -12.11 21.31
N ILE A 281 -3.68 -13.00 20.70
CA ILE A 281 -5.09 -13.16 21.04
C ILE A 281 -5.22 -13.85 22.40
N LYS A 282 -6.14 -13.33 23.22
CA LYS A 282 -6.52 -13.88 24.52
C LYS A 282 -7.77 -14.76 24.41
N ASP A 283 -8.80 -14.26 23.75
CA ASP A 283 -10.08 -14.93 23.54
C ASP A 283 -10.50 -14.74 22.08
N GLU A 284 -10.56 -15.84 21.33
CA GLU A 284 -10.87 -15.80 19.91
C GLU A 284 -12.28 -15.27 19.63
N SER A 285 -13.24 -15.51 20.53
CA SER A 285 -14.63 -15.07 20.41
C SER A 285 -14.82 -13.57 20.69
N ALA A 286 -13.84 -12.96 21.36
CA ALA A 286 -13.83 -11.54 21.71
C ALA A 286 -12.83 -10.71 20.88
N ALA A 287 -12.25 -11.30 19.84
CA ALA A 287 -11.35 -10.67 18.89
C ALA A 287 -12.05 -10.42 17.54
N PRO A 288 -11.52 -9.51 16.68
CA PRO A 288 -12.06 -9.31 15.34
C PRO A 288 -12.07 -10.62 14.55
N VAL A 289 -13.01 -10.76 13.60
CA VAL A 289 -13.02 -11.90 12.67
C VAL A 289 -12.35 -11.57 11.34
N SER A 290 -12.36 -10.29 10.94
CA SER A 290 -11.71 -9.76 9.73
C SER A 290 -10.97 -8.44 10.03
N THR A 291 -11.06 -7.41 9.16
CA THR A 291 -10.55 -6.06 9.40
C THR A 291 -11.68 -5.11 9.78
N VAL A 292 -11.45 -4.37 10.85
CA VAL A 292 -12.28 -3.28 11.32
C VAL A 292 -11.51 -1.96 11.24
N LEU A 293 -12.09 -0.94 10.61
CA LEU A 293 -11.52 0.40 10.52
C LEU A 293 -12.27 1.35 11.44
N ASP A 294 -11.61 1.90 12.45
CA ASP A 294 -12.18 2.98 13.26
C ASP A 294 -12.02 4.32 12.51
N GLU A 295 -13.12 4.87 12.00
CA GLU A 295 -13.13 6.11 11.23
C GLU A 295 -12.68 7.32 12.06
N THR A 296 -12.93 7.31 13.37
CA THR A 296 -12.64 8.44 14.26
C THR A 296 -11.15 8.58 14.49
N TYR A 297 -10.49 7.47 14.81
CA TYR A 297 -9.06 7.44 15.13
C TYR A 297 -8.19 7.08 13.92
N LYS A 298 -8.79 6.70 12.79
CA LYS A 298 -8.09 6.24 11.57
C LYS A 298 -7.16 5.08 11.88
N VAL A 299 -7.68 4.10 12.62
CA VAL A 299 -6.98 2.90 13.05
C VAL A 299 -7.65 1.67 12.43
N ALA A 300 -6.85 0.83 11.79
CA ALA A 300 -7.25 -0.49 11.33
C ALA A 300 -6.92 -1.54 12.39
N ILE A 301 -7.85 -2.45 12.66
CA ILE A 301 -7.71 -3.59 13.55
C ILE A 301 -8.02 -4.83 12.74
N THR A 302 -7.01 -5.65 12.50
CA THR A 302 -7.09 -6.80 11.61
C THR A 302 -6.83 -8.08 12.36
N ARG A 303 -7.67 -9.08 12.11
CA ARG A 303 -7.47 -10.44 12.56
C ARG A 303 -6.40 -11.15 11.73
N PHE A 304 -5.34 -11.60 12.41
CA PHE A 304 -4.44 -12.67 11.97
C PHE A 304 -4.88 -13.97 12.65
N ASP A 305 -4.16 -15.09 12.52
CA ASP A 305 -4.64 -16.35 13.11
C ASP A 305 -4.73 -16.27 14.63
N LYS A 306 -3.57 -16.15 15.28
CA LYS A 306 -3.43 -16.09 16.76
C LYS A 306 -3.08 -14.68 17.26
N ARG A 307 -3.19 -13.67 16.39
CA ARG A 307 -2.76 -12.30 16.66
C ARG A 307 -3.80 -11.28 16.14
N ILE A 308 -3.75 -10.09 16.69
CA ILE A 308 -4.45 -8.90 16.18
C ILE A 308 -3.39 -7.90 15.75
N ARG A 309 -3.50 -7.40 14.53
CA ARG A 309 -2.67 -6.30 14.01
C ARG A 309 -3.46 -5.01 14.09
N VAL A 310 -2.93 -4.02 14.81
CA VAL A 310 -3.52 -2.69 14.93
C VAL A 310 -2.62 -1.71 14.22
N GLY A 311 -3.04 -1.14 13.10
CA GLY A 311 -2.26 -0.21 12.30
C GLY A 311 -2.91 1.17 12.26
N GLY A 312 -2.14 2.24 12.30
CA GLY A 312 -2.71 3.58 12.25
C GLY A 312 -1.69 4.69 12.13
N MET A 313 -2.23 5.90 12.09
CA MET A 313 -1.53 7.18 12.02
C MET A 313 -0.63 7.35 10.78
N ALA A 314 -0.36 8.60 10.45
CA ALA A 314 0.60 9.00 9.44
C ALA A 314 1.42 10.18 9.97
N GLU A 315 2.74 10.14 9.79
CA GLU A 315 3.60 11.28 10.11
C GLU A 315 4.47 11.67 8.93
N ILE A 316 4.47 12.97 8.60
CA ILE A 316 5.37 13.59 7.63
C ILE A 316 6.60 14.07 8.42
N VAL A 317 7.58 13.18 8.55
CA VAL A 317 8.75 13.35 9.47
C VAL A 317 10.07 12.84 8.89
N GLY A 318 10.12 12.61 7.58
CA GLY A 318 11.29 12.06 6.88
C GLY A 318 11.54 10.60 7.24
N PHE A 319 12.81 10.17 7.13
CA PHE A 319 13.26 8.81 7.45
C PHE A 319 13.43 8.56 8.96
N ASN A 320 12.48 9.05 9.77
CA ASN A 320 12.49 8.87 11.22
C ASN A 320 11.76 7.59 11.62
N ASP A 321 12.45 6.66 12.28
CA ASP A 321 11.95 5.37 12.74
C ASP A 321 11.69 5.30 14.26
N LYS A 322 11.91 6.41 14.99
CA LYS A 322 11.79 6.43 16.46
C LYS A 322 10.38 6.07 16.93
N LEU A 323 10.25 5.06 17.79
CA LEU A 323 8.96 4.68 18.36
C LEU A 323 8.51 5.71 19.41
N LEU A 324 7.30 6.25 19.25
CA LEU A 324 6.72 7.25 20.15
C LEU A 324 5.71 6.58 21.10
N PRO A 325 5.92 6.63 22.43
CA PRO A 325 5.00 6.01 23.40
C PRO A 325 3.53 6.48 23.26
N ALA A 326 3.31 7.78 23.04
CA ALA A 326 1.97 8.33 22.84
C ALA A 326 1.22 7.73 21.62
N ARG A 327 1.95 7.27 20.59
CA ARG A 327 1.35 6.59 19.43
C ARG A 327 0.93 5.18 19.79
N ARG A 328 1.75 4.46 20.55
CA ARG A 328 1.38 3.16 21.13
C ARG A 328 0.14 3.27 22.01
N GLU A 329 0.10 4.23 22.93
CA GLU A 329 -1.05 4.48 23.82
C GLU A 329 -2.35 4.69 23.04
N THR A 330 -2.28 5.39 21.91
CA THR A 330 -3.47 5.60 21.07
C THR A 330 -3.95 4.31 20.42
N LEU A 331 -3.05 3.48 19.88
CA LEU A 331 -3.42 2.18 19.30
C LEU A 331 -3.99 1.24 20.38
N GLU A 332 -3.39 1.21 21.57
CA GLU A 332 -3.86 0.43 22.71
C GLU A 332 -5.25 0.88 23.18
N MET A 333 -5.49 2.19 23.24
CA MET A 333 -6.80 2.73 23.62
C MET A 333 -7.90 2.24 22.67
N VAL A 334 -7.69 2.35 21.36
CA VAL A 334 -8.71 1.98 20.36
C VAL A 334 -9.01 0.48 20.42
N VAL A 335 -7.99 -0.37 20.51
CA VAL A 335 -8.22 -1.83 20.59
C VAL A 335 -8.82 -2.25 21.93
N ARG A 336 -8.45 -1.62 23.07
CA ARG A 336 -9.10 -1.85 24.38
C ARG A 336 -10.56 -1.45 24.35
N ASP A 337 -10.89 -0.35 23.67
CA ASP A 337 -12.22 0.20 23.66
C ASP A 337 -13.21 -0.65 22.83
N LEU A 338 -12.75 -1.20 21.70
CA LEU A 338 -13.54 -2.04 20.81
C LEU A 338 -13.50 -3.54 21.18
N TYR A 339 -12.34 -4.06 21.61
CA TYR A 339 -12.09 -5.47 21.90
C TYR A 339 -11.45 -5.68 23.28
N PRO A 340 -12.13 -5.30 24.38
CA PRO A 340 -11.54 -5.26 25.73
C PRO A 340 -11.03 -6.61 26.25
N SER A 341 -11.53 -7.73 25.72
CA SER A 341 -11.14 -9.08 26.10
C SER A 341 -10.41 -9.85 24.99
N GLY A 342 -10.20 -9.24 23.82
CA GLY A 342 -9.72 -9.95 22.63
C GLY A 342 -8.24 -10.28 22.62
N GLY A 343 -7.38 -9.47 23.27
CA GLY A 343 -5.92 -9.63 23.18
C GLY A 343 -5.15 -9.29 24.46
N HIS A 344 -3.95 -9.87 24.56
CA HIS A 344 -2.94 -9.61 25.60
C HIS A 344 -2.10 -8.38 25.24
N ILE A 345 -2.65 -7.19 25.48
CA ILE A 345 -2.04 -5.90 25.07
C ILE A 345 -0.69 -5.66 25.74
N GLU A 346 -0.54 -6.13 26.98
CA GLU A 346 0.73 -6.11 27.72
C GLU A 346 1.86 -6.87 27.00
N GLN A 347 1.52 -7.85 26.15
CA GLN A 347 2.47 -8.64 25.36
C GLN A 347 2.68 -8.08 23.94
N ALA A 348 2.15 -6.88 23.67
CA ALA A 348 2.12 -6.35 22.32
C ALA A 348 3.49 -5.86 21.82
N THR A 349 3.83 -6.23 20.59
CA THR A 349 5.01 -5.76 19.87
C THR A 349 4.69 -4.47 19.11
N PHE A 350 5.40 -3.39 19.42
CA PHE A 350 5.22 -2.09 18.79
C PHE A 350 6.27 -1.86 17.69
N TRP A 351 5.82 -1.35 16.55
CA TRP A 351 6.64 -1.18 15.36
C TRP A 351 6.28 0.11 14.61
N SER A 352 7.22 0.64 13.85
CA SER A 352 6.98 1.70 12.88
C SER A 352 7.74 1.45 11.59
N GLY A 353 7.26 2.03 10.50
CA GLY A 353 7.94 1.98 9.21
C GLY A 353 7.48 3.06 8.25
N LEU A 354 8.12 3.09 7.08
CA LEU A 354 8.06 4.21 6.14
C LEU A 354 7.31 3.79 4.88
N ARG A 355 6.13 4.35 4.68
CA ARG A 355 5.27 4.07 3.54
C ARG A 355 5.71 4.95 2.36
N PRO A 356 6.00 4.40 1.18
CA PRO A 356 6.41 5.19 0.03
C PRO A 356 5.22 5.91 -0.58
N MET A 357 5.03 7.19 -0.29
CA MET A 357 3.86 7.94 -0.72
C MET A 357 4.20 8.94 -1.83
N THR A 358 3.50 8.87 -2.95
CA THR A 358 3.48 9.93 -3.97
C THR A 358 2.54 11.06 -3.54
N PRO A 359 2.74 12.31 -4.00
CA PRO A 359 1.89 13.44 -3.64
C PRO A 359 0.44 13.28 -4.14
N ASP A 360 0.23 12.52 -5.23
CA ASP A 360 -1.08 12.22 -5.81
C ASP A 360 -1.70 10.92 -5.25
N GLY A 361 -1.00 10.21 -4.36
CA GLY A 361 -1.40 8.93 -3.77
C GLY A 361 -1.35 7.71 -4.71
N THR A 362 -1.17 7.92 -6.01
CA THR A 362 -1.14 6.85 -7.02
C THR A 362 0.27 6.25 -7.09
N PRO A 363 0.44 4.91 -7.20
CA PRO A 363 1.76 4.32 -7.38
C PRO A 363 2.44 4.78 -8.68
N ILE A 364 3.77 4.59 -8.73
CA ILE A 364 4.57 4.74 -9.94
C ILE A 364 4.91 3.34 -10.44
N VAL A 365 4.30 2.94 -11.56
CA VAL A 365 4.45 1.61 -12.17
C VAL A 365 4.72 1.76 -13.67
N GLY A 366 5.81 1.17 -14.15
CA GLY A 366 6.10 1.05 -15.58
C GLY A 366 7.36 1.77 -16.04
N ARG A 367 7.35 2.21 -17.31
CA ARG A 367 8.52 2.75 -18.04
C ARG A 367 9.04 4.06 -17.45
N THR A 368 10.33 4.31 -17.68
CA THR A 368 10.97 5.61 -17.48
C THR A 368 11.47 6.15 -18.84
N PRO A 369 12.03 7.37 -18.91
CA PRO A 369 12.74 7.84 -20.11
C PRO A 369 13.99 7.01 -20.47
N LEU A 370 14.49 6.16 -19.57
CA LEU A 370 15.58 5.24 -19.86
C LEU A 370 15.01 3.92 -20.37
N ASN A 371 15.59 3.39 -21.45
CA ASN A 371 15.01 2.30 -22.24
C ASN A 371 14.79 1.01 -21.44
N ASN A 372 15.65 0.75 -20.46
CA ASN A 372 15.69 -0.50 -19.70
C ASN A 372 15.56 -0.30 -18.18
N LEU A 373 15.09 0.87 -17.74
CA LEU A 373 14.81 1.14 -16.34
C LEU A 373 13.30 1.29 -16.14
N PHE A 374 12.78 0.55 -15.18
CA PHE A 374 11.37 0.53 -14.81
C PHE A 374 11.20 0.78 -13.32
N LEU A 375 10.04 1.31 -12.93
CA LEU A 375 9.71 1.62 -11.54
C LEU A 375 8.48 0.83 -11.10
N ASN A 376 8.49 0.37 -9.86
CA ASN A 376 7.33 -0.15 -9.15
C ASN A 376 7.45 0.28 -7.68
N THR A 377 7.04 1.51 -7.39
CA THR A 377 7.20 2.14 -6.07
C THR A 377 6.07 3.16 -5.82
N GLY A 378 6.04 3.77 -4.63
CA GLY A 378 5.10 4.86 -4.36
C GLY A 378 3.66 4.43 -4.00
N HIS A 379 3.44 3.17 -3.64
CA HIS A 379 2.09 2.61 -3.39
C HIS A 379 1.39 3.10 -2.11
N GLY A 380 2.02 3.98 -1.34
CA GLY A 380 1.44 4.58 -0.14
C GLY A 380 1.03 3.53 0.89
N THR A 381 -0.19 3.66 1.39
CA THR A 381 -0.79 2.75 2.39
C THR A 381 -1.33 1.45 1.79
N LEU A 382 -1.44 1.35 0.46
CA LEU A 382 -2.09 0.25 -0.26
C LEU A 382 -1.08 -0.64 -1.00
N GLY A 383 0.17 -0.66 -0.53
CA GLY A 383 1.27 -1.43 -1.12
C GLY A 383 0.93 -2.89 -1.38
N TRP A 384 0.35 -3.58 -0.40
CA TRP A 384 -0.04 -4.98 -0.58
C TRP A 384 -1.26 -5.13 -1.49
N THR A 385 -2.30 -4.33 -1.25
CA THR A 385 -3.54 -4.30 -2.06
C THR A 385 -3.25 -4.22 -3.55
N MET A 386 -2.29 -3.40 -3.97
CA MET A 386 -1.96 -3.14 -5.38
C MET A 386 -0.77 -3.97 -5.90
N SER A 387 -0.12 -4.79 -5.07
CA SER A 387 1.17 -5.44 -5.40
C SER A 387 1.08 -6.51 -6.49
N CYS A 388 0.03 -7.33 -6.51
CA CYS A 388 -0.10 -8.39 -7.51
C CYS A 388 -0.39 -7.79 -8.89
N GLY A 389 -1.34 -6.86 -8.94
CA GLY A 389 -1.70 -6.15 -10.17
C GLY A 389 -0.56 -5.30 -10.70
N SER A 390 0.19 -4.59 -9.82
CA SER A 390 1.36 -3.82 -10.27
C SER A 390 2.51 -4.71 -10.74
N GLY A 391 2.69 -5.89 -10.14
CA GLY A 391 3.68 -6.89 -10.56
C GLY A 391 3.37 -7.48 -11.94
N LEU A 392 2.13 -7.91 -12.18
CA LEU A 392 1.71 -8.45 -13.48
C LEU A 392 1.74 -7.38 -14.58
N LEU A 393 1.20 -6.18 -14.30
CA LEU A 393 1.27 -5.02 -15.19
C LEU A 393 2.71 -4.72 -15.61
N LEU A 394 3.63 -4.71 -14.66
CA LEU A 394 5.05 -4.47 -14.93
C LEU A 394 5.66 -5.60 -15.77
N SER A 395 5.32 -6.85 -15.48
CA SER A 395 5.77 -8.01 -16.25
C SER A 395 5.35 -7.92 -17.72
N ASP A 396 4.11 -7.53 -17.99
CA ASP A 396 3.63 -7.34 -19.36
C ASP A 396 4.41 -6.24 -20.09
N ILE A 397 4.59 -5.09 -19.43
CA ILE A 397 5.33 -3.95 -19.99
C ILE A 397 6.77 -4.34 -20.36
N ILE A 398 7.46 -5.06 -19.49
CA ILE A 398 8.85 -5.52 -19.70
C ILE A 398 8.89 -6.61 -20.79
N SER A 399 7.89 -7.47 -20.83
CA SER A 399 7.76 -8.54 -21.83
C SER A 399 7.34 -8.04 -23.22
N GLY A 400 7.03 -6.75 -23.37
CA GLY A 400 6.47 -6.21 -24.61
C GLY A 400 5.05 -6.71 -24.90
N LYS A 401 4.36 -7.25 -23.90
CA LYS A 401 2.96 -7.66 -23.98
C LYS A 401 2.07 -6.46 -23.70
N ARG A 402 0.88 -6.46 -24.30
CA ARG A 402 -0.13 -5.43 -24.03
C ARG A 402 -0.77 -5.70 -22.66
N PRO A 403 -0.73 -4.76 -21.71
CA PRO A 403 -1.39 -4.95 -20.43
C PRO A 403 -2.92 -4.90 -20.54
N ASP A 404 -3.59 -5.59 -19.62
CA ASP A 404 -5.06 -5.63 -19.53
C ASP A 404 -5.68 -4.31 -19.07
N ILE A 405 -4.92 -3.50 -18.33
CA ILE A 405 -5.33 -2.18 -17.85
C ILE A 405 -4.48 -1.07 -18.46
N ALA A 406 -5.03 0.14 -18.52
CA ALA A 406 -4.27 1.31 -18.94
C ALA A 406 -3.09 1.57 -17.97
N ALA A 407 -1.89 1.72 -18.55
CA ALA A 407 -0.62 1.78 -17.83
C ALA A 407 0.07 3.15 -17.86
N ASP A 408 -0.15 3.93 -18.92
CA ASP A 408 0.68 5.10 -19.21
C ASP A 408 0.60 6.19 -18.13
N ASP A 409 -0.57 6.38 -17.54
CA ASP A 409 -0.78 7.34 -16.44
C ASP A 409 -0.48 6.78 -15.04
N LEU A 410 0.03 5.54 -14.95
CA LEU A 410 0.67 4.98 -13.76
C LEU A 410 2.19 5.14 -13.80
N SER A 411 2.78 5.43 -14.96
CA SER A 411 4.22 5.68 -15.11
C SER A 411 4.66 7.00 -14.44
N VAL A 412 5.96 7.11 -14.14
CA VAL A 412 6.61 8.35 -13.70
C VAL A 412 6.51 9.47 -14.73
N LEU A 413 6.28 9.13 -16.00
CA LEU A 413 6.16 10.10 -17.08
C LEU A 413 5.08 11.15 -16.77
N ARG A 414 4.06 10.83 -15.98
CA ARG A 414 3.03 11.79 -15.54
C ARG A 414 3.55 12.98 -14.73
N TYR A 415 4.74 12.86 -14.13
CA TYR A 415 5.40 13.94 -13.40
C TYR A 415 6.39 14.73 -14.27
N LEU A 416 6.67 14.26 -15.49
CA LEU A 416 7.61 14.91 -16.40
C LEU A 416 6.89 15.90 -17.32
N PRO A 417 7.55 16.99 -17.73
CA PRO A 417 6.99 17.93 -18.70
C PRO A 417 6.58 17.23 -20.00
N GLY A 418 5.44 17.65 -20.58
CA GLY A 418 4.97 17.15 -21.88
C GLY A 418 4.13 15.87 -21.83
N PHE A 419 3.87 15.30 -20.65
CA PHE A 419 2.92 14.20 -20.53
C PHE A 419 1.49 14.67 -20.81
N SER A 420 0.81 14.00 -21.75
CA SER A 420 -0.61 14.19 -22.02
C SER A 420 -1.33 12.85 -21.92
N PRO A 421 -2.31 12.69 -21.00
CA PRO A 421 -3.15 11.50 -20.96
C PRO A 421 -3.89 11.26 -22.29
N ALA A 422 -4.22 12.35 -23.01
CA ALA A 422 -5.01 12.32 -24.23
C ALA A 422 -4.25 11.76 -25.45
N THR A 423 -2.91 11.66 -25.40
CA THR A 423 -2.10 11.09 -26.49
C THR A 423 -1.72 9.62 -26.24
N SER A 424 -2.18 9.04 -25.12
CA SER A 424 -2.00 7.61 -24.83
C SER A 424 -2.97 6.76 -25.68
N PRO A 425 -2.47 5.85 -26.52
CA PRO A 425 -3.31 4.95 -27.32
C PRO A 425 -4.22 4.05 -26.47
N LEU A 426 -3.83 3.77 -25.21
CA LEU A 426 -4.56 2.92 -24.28
C LEU A 426 -5.70 3.68 -23.57
N LEU A 427 -5.50 4.96 -23.23
CA LEU A 427 -6.54 5.78 -22.57
C LEU A 427 -7.64 6.24 -23.54
N GLN A 428 -7.32 6.41 -24.83
CA GLN A 428 -8.31 6.83 -25.84
C GLN A 428 -9.44 5.81 -26.07
N ARG A 429 -9.19 4.50 -25.90
CA ARG A 429 -10.17 3.43 -26.22
C ARG A 429 -11.10 3.04 -25.07
N VAL A 430 -10.72 3.32 -23.83
CA VAL A 430 -11.59 3.10 -22.66
C VAL A 430 -12.76 4.10 -22.68
N ASN A 431 -12.54 5.31 -23.18
CA ASN A 431 -13.61 6.31 -23.34
C ASN A 431 -14.53 6.07 -24.54
N THR A 432 -14.20 5.15 -25.45
CA THR A 432 -15.03 4.82 -26.63
C THR A 432 -15.80 3.50 -26.48
N SER A 433 -15.75 2.86 -25.31
CA SER A 433 -16.45 1.61 -25.01
C SER A 433 -17.49 1.78 -23.89
N ARG A 434 -18.21 2.92 -23.92
CA ARG A 434 -19.48 3.13 -23.21
C ARG A 434 -20.65 2.98 -24.16
#